data_AF-A0A5S9IUZ4-F1
#
_entry.id   AF-A0A5S9IUZ4-F1
#
_cell.length_a   1.000
_cell.length_b   1.000
_cell.length_c   1.000
_cell.angle_alpha   90.00
_cell.angle_beta   90.00
_cell.angle_gamma   90.00
#
_symmetry.space_group_name_H-M   'P 1'
#
loop_
_entity.id
_entity.type
_entity.pdbx_description
1 polymer ?
#
loop_
_entity_poly.entity_id
_entity_poly.type
_entity_poly.pdbx_seq_one_letter_code
_entity_poly.pdbx_strand_id
1 'polypeptide(L)'
;MTNKKYLTLALLIFLTIPIYSQNTQVEFKRKVDNLCRLLEHPFSHKRKLAAEQLISLGKNVSPYLAKIYSRCNYLMKREIIDIWQRIGDKRSIEYILQAINDSDEGVRMRVAGSLLELSDREPLLVNSLKEITPQTRKERNTLQEIIDTLSYKQVESELAKLISPYGGHSLCYEQYKPIVKMGGRVIKPLLAMYTEDNYRFIHLEFTENYPKGQKMKLLAGYALTQMQEFMGKRQRVMVLARLRKMRYHKDPGMRRSVACILKEFKFRSWWNQIIEHDKKLVEKDPTDDNICYHLGLMLLRVGRNYQAIRYLKQAVSVNPDDSLAYYHLACAHARRRSKQKAIKALKDAFARGFRDYKWASSDGDLRNLHSTTEYKKLIAQIKEAYLRDLLKYESRN
;
A
#
# COMPACT_ATOMS: atom_id res chain seq x y z
N MET A 1 5.08 5.74 72.65
CA MET A 1 5.44 6.95 71.84
C MET A 1 5.91 6.64 70.41
N THR A 2 5.97 5.39 69.97
CA THR A 2 6.53 4.98 68.68
C THR A 2 5.55 5.05 67.49
N ASN A 3 4.23 4.92 67.71
CA ASN A 3 3.24 4.93 66.63
C ASN A 3 2.97 6.32 66.00
N LYS A 4 3.18 7.42 66.75
CA LYS A 4 2.98 8.79 66.23
C LYS A 4 4.06 9.21 65.22
N LYS A 5 5.29 8.72 65.35
CA LYS A 5 6.42 9.11 64.47
C LYS A 5 6.32 8.51 63.05
N TYR A 6 5.80 7.28 62.93
CA TYR A 6 5.58 6.65 61.62
C TYR A 6 4.39 7.26 60.88
N LEU A 7 3.33 7.66 61.61
CA LEU A 7 2.18 8.35 61.03
C LEU A 7 2.56 9.72 60.45
N THR A 8 3.40 10.50 61.15
CA THR A 8 3.87 11.80 60.67
C THR A 8 4.83 11.68 59.48
N LEU A 9 5.69 10.66 59.44
CA LEU A 9 6.60 10.43 58.32
C LEU A 9 5.84 9.97 57.07
N ALA A 10 4.83 9.10 57.22
CA ALA A 10 3.96 8.68 56.13
C ALA A 10 3.10 9.85 55.61
N LEU A 11 2.57 10.71 56.49
CA LEU A 11 1.86 11.95 56.10
C LEU A 11 2.78 12.95 55.39
N LEU A 12 4.03 13.11 55.83
CA LEU A 12 5.01 13.95 55.16
C LEU A 12 5.34 13.42 53.75
N ILE A 13 5.49 12.12 53.57
CA ILE A 13 5.72 11.51 52.24
C ILE A 13 4.46 11.64 51.36
N PHE A 14 3.27 11.40 51.91
CA PHE A 14 2.00 11.56 51.20
C PHE A 14 1.61 13.00 50.91
N LEU A 15 2.12 13.99 51.64
CA LEU A 15 1.93 15.42 51.37
C LEU A 15 3.01 15.97 50.43
N THR A 16 4.25 15.48 50.54
CA THR A 16 5.37 15.94 49.70
C THR A 16 5.34 15.38 48.29
N ILE A 17 4.83 14.17 48.05
CA ILE A 17 4.66 13.63 46.69
C ILE A 17 3.66 14.46 45.85
N PRO A 18 2.46 14.84 46.36
CA PRO A 18 1.57 15.80 45.71
C PRO A 18 2.21 17.18 45.51
N ILE A 19 2.92 17.72 46.50
CA ILE A 19 3.54 19.04 46.39
C ILE A 19 4.69 19.03 45.37
N TYR A 20 5.53 17.99 45.36
CA TYR A 20 6.63 17.83 44.40
C TYR A 20 6.11 17.56 42.98
N SER A 21 5.05 16.75 42.84
CA SER A 21 4.38 16.53 41.56
C SER A 21 3.64 17.78 41.05
N GLN A 22 3.08 18.60 41.93
CA GLN A 22 2.52 19.91 41.57
C GLN A 22 3.61 20.88 41.13
N ASN A 23 4.74 20.95 41.83
CA ASN A 23 5.82 21.88 41.50
C ASN A 23 6.47 21.54 40.14
N THR A 24 6.65 20.24 39.86
CA THR A 24 7.13 19.76 38.55
C THR A 24 6.12 19.98 37.42
N GLN A 25 4.81 19.88 37.69
CA GLN A 25 3.78 20.25 36.72
C GLN A 25 3.74 21.76 36.42
N VAL A 26 3.95 22.61 37.44
CA VAL A 26 4.02 24.07 37.28
C VAL A 26 5.24 24.46 36.45
N GLU A 27 6.41 23.87 36.73
CA GLU A 27 7.63 24.12 35.96
C GLU A 27 7.50 23.63 34.51
N PHE A 28 6.95 22.43 34.31
CA PHE A 28 6.64 21.91 32.98
C PHE A 28 5.71 22.84 32.21
N LYS A 29 4.61 23.27 32.83
CA LYS A 29 3.66 24.21 32.21
C LYS A 29 4.34 25.53 31.84
N ARG A 30 5.12 26.12 32.75
CA ARG A 30 5.87 27.35 32.50
C ARG A 30 6.84 27.21 31.33
N LYS A 31 7.53 26.06 31.24
CA LYS A 31 8.41 25.73 30.12
C LYS A 31 7.64 25.64 28.81
N VAL A 32 6.51 24.94 28.79
CA VAL A 32 5.64 24.82 27.61
C VAL A 32 5.10 26.19 27.18
N ASP A 33 4.64 27.03 28.11
CA ASP A 33 4.12 28.37 27.82
C ASP A 33 5.20 29.27 27.19
N ASN A 34 6.44 29.21 27.68
CA ASN A 34 7.55 29.94 27.09
C ASN A 34 7.87 29.49 25.67
N LEU A 35 7.86 28.17 25.41
CA LEU A 35 8.06 27.63 24.07
C LEU A 35 6.91 27.98 23.13
N CYS A 36 5.67 28.00 23.63
CA CYS A 36 4.51 28.43 22.85
C CYS A 36 4.62 29.90 22.41
N ARG A 37 5.11 30.81 23.27
CA ARG A 37 5.39 32.20 22.86
C ARG A 37 6.44 32.28 21.76
N LEU A 38 7.44 31.39 21.78
CA LEU A 38 8.48 31.34 20.73
C LEU A 38 7.95 30.80 19.40
N LEU A 39 6.86 30.02 19.39
CA LEU A 39 6.20 29.60 18.14
C LEU A 39 5.57 30.77 17.38
N GLU A 40 5.30 31.90 18.02
CA GLU A 40 4.77 33.11 17.36
C GLU A 40 5.88 34.07 16.90
N HIS A 41 7.15 33.71 17.10
CA HIS A 41 8.27 34.59 16.78
C HIS A 41 8.39 34.83 15.26
N PRO A 42 8.70 36.05 14.78
CA PRO A 42 8.80 36.37 13.35
C PRO A 42 9.84 35.53 12.58
N PHE A 43 11.02 35.31 13.18
CA PHE A 43 12.05 34.46 12.60
C PHE A 43 11.71 32.95 12.64
N SER A 44 11.79 32.30 11.47
CA SER A 44 11.48 30.87 11.29
C SER A 44 12.39 29.93 12.10
N HIS A 45 13.68 30.25 12.27
CA HIS A 45 14.60 29.40 13.02
C HIS A 45 14.22 29.27 14.51
N LYS A 46 13.71 30.35 15.13
CA LYS A 46 13.25 30.31 16.53
C LYS A 46 11.98 29.47 16.70
N ARG A 47 11.06 29.56 15.73
CA ARG A 47 9.86 28.70 15.71
C ARG A 47 10.24 27.22 15.59
N LYS A 48 11.14 26.89 14.67
CA LYS A 48 11.64 25.51 14.50
C LYS A 48 12.29 24.97 15.76
N LEU A 49 13.16 25.75 16.41
CA LEU A 49 13.80 25.36 17.68
C LEU A 49 12.76 25.11 18.77
N ALA A 50 11.79 26.01 18.92
CA ALA A 50 10.71 25.86 19.90
C ALA A 50 9.86 24.61 19.62
N ALA A 51 9.51 24.36 18.35
CA ALA A 51 8.78 23.17 17.92
C ALA A 51 9.56 21.88 18.22
N GLU A 52 10.86 21.83 17.92
CA GLU A 52 11.71 20.67 18.23
C GLU A 52 11.79 20.38 19.73
N GLN A 53 11.93 21.43 20.55
CA GLN A 53 11.91 21.29 21.99
C GLN A 53 10.56 20.79 22.51
N LEU A 54 9.44 21.32 21.99
CA LEU A 54 8.10 20.84 22.33
C LEU A 54 7.89 19.37 21.94
N ILE A 55 8.40 18.95 20.78
CA ILE A 55 8.36 17.55 20.33
C ILE A 55 9.16 16.64 21.25
N SER A 56 10.35 17.09 21.69
CA SER A 56 11.20 16.34 22.63
C SER A 56 10.55 16.10 24.00
N LEU A 57 9.61 16.97 24.42
CA LEU A 57 8.82 16.79 25.64
C LEU A 57 7.72 15.71 25.50
N GLY A 58 7.44 15.27 24.27
CA GLY A 58 6.58 14.14 23.96
C GLY A 58 5.08 14.37 24.21
N LYS A 59 4.33 13.26 24.30
CA LYS A 59 2.85 13.23 24.36
C LYS A 59 2.18 14.08 25.44
N ASN A 60 2.91 14.43 26.50
CA ASN A 60 2.38 15.23 27.61
C ASN A 60 2.11 16.69 27.21
N VAL A 61 2.73 17.18 26.14
CA VAL A 61 2.52 18.53 25.60
C VAL A 61 1.19 18.65 24.85
N SER A 62 0.69 17.59 24.23
CA SER A 62 -0.45 17.66 23.30
C SER A 62 -1.72 18.28 23.89
N PRO A 63 -2.15 17.95 25.14
CA PRO A 63 -3.31 18.59 25.76
C PRO A 63 -3.11 20.08 26.05
N TYR A 64 -1.88 20.53 26.29
CA TYR A 64 -1.58 21.95 26.51
C TYR A 64 -1.69 22.73 25.19
N LEU A 65 -1.10 22.20 24.11
CA LEU A 65 -1.23 22.80 22.79
C LEU A 65 -2.68 22.87 22.33
N ALA A 66 -3.51 21.88 22.68
CA ALA A 66 -4.93 21.85 22.31
C ALA A 66 -5.72 23.01 22.94
N LYS A 67 -5.39 23.37 24.18
CA LYS A 67 -5.98 24.54 24.85
C LYS A 67 -5.61 25.85 24.16
N ILE A 68 -4.37 25.96 23.68
CA ILE A 68 -3.84 27.16 23.02
C ILE A 68 -4.37 27.28 21.58
N TYR A 69 -4.52 26.15 20.88
CA TYR A 69 -4.92 26.07 19.48
C TYR A 69 -6.16 26.92 19.13
N SER A 70 -7.16 26.96 20.01
CA SER A 70 -8.41 27.72 19.78
C SER A 70 -8.24 29.25 19.80
N ARG A 71 -7.13 29.76 20.35
CA ARG A 71 -6.92 31.20 20.60
C ARG A 71 -5.76 31.80 19.80
N CYS A 72 -4.95 30.97 19.16
CA CYS A 72 -3.77 31.42 18.44
C CYS A 72 -4.04 31.71 16.95
N ASN A 73 -3.12 32.45 16.33
CA ASN A 73 -3.20 32.79 14.91
C ASN A 73 -2.93 31.57 14.00
N TYR A 74 -3.24 31.72 12.70
CA TYR A 74 -3.13 30.62 11.74
C TYR A 74 -1.69 30.06 11.60
N LEU A 75 -0.66 30.90 11.77
CA LEU A 75 0.74 30.46 11.72
C LEU A 75 1.04 29.50 12.87
N MET A 76 0.68 29.87 14.09
CA MET A 76 0.88 29.02 15.27
C MET A 76 0.07 27.74 15.19
N LYS A 77 -1.18 27.80 14.69
CA LYS A 77 -1.99 26.59 14.46
C LYS A 77 -1.29 25.59 13.55
N ARG A 78 -0.65 26.05 12.46
CA ARG A 78 0.13 25.20 11.55
C ARG A 78 1.32 24.55 12.25
N GLU A 79 2.08 25.30 13.03
CA GLU A 79 3.21 24.76 13.80
C GLU A 79 2.73 23.73 14.85
N ILE A 80 1.58 23.97 15.50
CA ILE A 80 0.99 23.01 16.45
C ILE A 80 0.60 21.70 15.76
N ILE A 81 0.00 21.77 14.56
CA ILE A 81 -0.33 20.58 13.75
C ILE A 81 0.94 19.78 13.43
N ASP A 82 2.06 20.45 13.15
CA ASP A 82 3.34 19.80 12.84
C ASP A 82 3.93 19.11 14.07
N ILE A 83 3.82 19.75 15.23
CA ILE A 83 4.24 19.16 16.50
C ILE A 83 3.40 17.92 16.81
N TRP A 84 2.07 18.01 16.72
CA TRP A 84 1.19 16.85 16.92
C TRP A 84 1.48 15.72 15.92
N GLN A 85 1.75 16.05 14.66
CA GLN A 85 2.07 15.05 13.65
C GLN A 85 3.37 14.32 13.97
N ARG A 86 4.41 15.04 14.39
CA ARG A 86 5.70 14.45 14.76
C ARG A 86 5.63 13.64 16.05
N ILE A 87 4.81 14.06 17.03
CA ILE A 87 4.55 13.28 18.25
C ILE A 87 3.79 11.99 17.92
N GLY A 88 2.74 12.07 17.09
CA GLY A 88 2.06 10.92 16.51
C GLY A 88 1.32 10.01 17.48
N ASP A 89 1.08 10.43 18.74
CA ASP A 89 0.29 9.65 19.69
C ASP A 89 -1.22 9.80 19.43
N LYS A 90 -2.02 8.86 19.93
CA LYS A 90 -3.48 8.81 19.70
C LYS A 90 -4.17 10.15 19.98
N ARG A 91 -3.81 10.86 21.05
CA ARG A 91 -4.41 12.17 21.39
C ARG A 91 -4.01 13.26 20.39
N SER A 92 -2.74 13.31 19.98
CA SER A 92 -2.30 14.25 18.94
C SER A 92 -3.03 14.01 17.63
N ILE A 93 -3.26 12.75 17.25
CA ILE A 93 -4.06 12.42 16.08
C ILE A 93 -5.50 12.91 16.25
N GLU A 94 -6.15 12.65 17.40
CA GLU A 94 -7.49 13.18 17.70
C GLU A 94 -7.57 14.71 17.57
N TYR A 95 -6.56 15.44 18.02
CA TYR A 95 -6.50 16.90 17.86
C TYR A 95 -6.32 17.34 16.40
N ILE A 96 -5.47 16.66 15.62
CA ILE A 96 -5.33 16.92 14.18
C ILE A 96 -6.66 16.65 13.45
N LEU A 97 -7.37 15.59 13.83
CA LEU A 97 -8.67 15.25 13.28
C LEU A 97 -9.71 16.33 13.58
N GLN A 98 -9.71 16.91 14.79
CA GLN A 98 -10.58 18.04 15.13
C GLN A 98 -10.22 19.30 14.31
N ALA A 99 -8.95 19.51 14.00
CA ALA A 99 -8.47 20.65 13.22
C ALA A 99 -8.88 20.63 11.73
N ILE A 100 -9.48 19.55 11.22
CA ILE A 100 -10.07 19.51 9.87
C ILE A 100 -11.14 20.59 9.69
N ASN A 101 -11.81 20.98 10.79
CA ASN A 101 -12.85 22.00 10.80
C ASN A 101 -12.34 23.41 11.09
N ASP A 102 -11.03 23.67 10.98
CA ASP A 102 -10.50 25.02 11.20
C ASP A 102 -11.06 26.01 10.17
N SER A 103 -11.32 27.26 10.59
CA SER A 103 -11.82 28.31 9.70
C SER A 103 -10.77 28.72 8.67
N ASP A 104 -9.48 28.65 9.01
CA ASP A 104 -8.40 29.01 8.12
C ASP A 104 -8.08 27.91 7.09
N GLU A 105 -7.91 28.31 5.83
CA GLU A 105 -7.64 27.38 4.74
C GLU A 105 -6.22 26.81 4.75
N GLY A 106 -5.22 27.63 5.07
CA GLY A 106 -3.84 27.17 5.19
C GLY A 106 -3.66 26.16 6.30
N VAL A 107 -4.40 26.31 7.40
CA VAL A 107 -4.46 25.34 8.50
C VAL A 107 -5.08 24.02 8.03
N ARG A 108 -6.26 24.04 7.39
CA ARG A 108 -6.88 22.82 6.84
C ARG A 108 -5.99 22.10 5.83
N MET A 109 -5.30 22.85 4.96
CA MET A 109 -4.32 22.29 4.03
C MET A 109 -3.15 21.62 4.75
N ARG A 110 -2.68 22.21 5.86
CA ARG A 110 -1.61 21.59 6.65
C ARG A 110 -2.10 20.32 7.36
N VAL A 111 -3.32 20.33 7.89
CA VAL A 111 -3.96 19.12 8.44
C VAL A 111 -4.00 18.00 7.40
N ALA A 112 -4.43 18.29 6.17
CA ALA A 112 -4.44 17.31 5.08
C ALA A 112 -3.05 16.72 4.81
N GLY A 113 -2.02 17.56 4.71
CA GLY A 113 -0.63 17.12 4.55
C GLY A 113 -0.14 16.24 5.71
N SER A 114 -0.40 16.66 6.95
CA SER A 114 -0.02 15.91 8.14
C SER A 114 -0.70 14.54 8.24
N LEU A 115 -1.98 14.45 7.87
CA LEU A 115 -2.71 13.17 7.84
C LEU A 115 -2.18 12.23 6.75
N LEU A 116 -1.77 12.76 5.59
CA LEU A 116 -1.10 11.99 4.54
C LEU A 116 0.24 11.41 5.00
N GLU A 117 1.02 12.17 5.77
CA GLU A 117 2.27 11.66 6.34
C GLU A 117 2.02 10.62 7.45
N LEU A 118 1.00 10.82 8.28
CA LEU A 118 0.63 9.90 9.37
C LEU A 118 0.05 8.58 8.87
N SER A 119 -0.61 8.56 7.71
CA SER A 119 -1.27 7.37 7.19
C SER A 119 -0.33 6.19 6.95
N ASP A 120 0.96 6.47 6.74
CA ASP A 120 1.98 5.44 6.55
C ASP A 120 2.30 4.69 7.86
N ARG A 121 2.09 5.36 9.00
CA ARG A 121 2.31 4.80 10.35
C ARG A 121 1.03 4.24 10.95
N GLU A 122 -0.13 4.76 10.57
CA GLU A 122 -1.44 4.43 11.15
C GLU A 122 -2.44 3.97 10.07
N PRO A 123 -2.45 2.67 9.71
CA PRO A 123 -3.31 2.15 8.63
C PRO A 123 -4.82 2.33 8.87
N LEU A 124 -5.23 2.47 10.14
CA LEU A 124 -6.63 2.64 10.55
C LEU A 124 -7.10 4.11 10.53
N LEU A 125 -6.23 5.08 10.18
CA LEU A 125 -6.55 6.51 10.17
C LEU A 125 -7.80 6.86 9.34
N VAL A 126 -7.99 6.18 8.21
CA VAL A 126 -9.17 6.37 7.34
C VAL A 126 -10.47 6.03 8.07
N ASN A 127 -10.46 5.09 9.03
CA ASN A 127 -11.65 4.74 9.80
C ASN A 127 -11.98 5.86 10.81
N SER A 128 -10.97 6.37 11.52
CA SER A 128 -11.15 7.50 12.45
C SER A 128 -11.64 8.76 11.74
N LEU A 129 -11.17 9.03 10.53
CA LEU A 129 -11.65 10.15 9.71
C LEU A 129 -13.15 10.06 9.36
N LYS A 130 -13.70 8.86 9.22
CA LYS A 130 -15.13 8.66 8.91
C LYS A 130 -16.05 8.91 10.10
N GLU A 131 -15.53 8.82 11.32
CA GLU A 131 -16.30 9.09 12.54
C GLU A 131 -16.49 10.59 12.78
N ILE A 132 -15.73 11.43 12.05
CA ILE A 132 -15.86 12.88 12.12
C ILE A 132 -17.17 13.31 11.45
N THR A 133 -18.01 13.98 12.21
CA THR A 133 -19.27 14.56 11.73
C THR A 133 -19.03 15.99 11.24
N PRO A 134 -19.02 16.26 9.92
CA PRO A 134 -18.83 17.61 9.40
C PRO A 134 -20.06 18.49 9.66
N GLN A 135 -19.84 19.73 10.10
CA GLN A 135 -20.90 20.70 10.41
C GLN A 135 -21.24 21.57 9.21
N THR A 136 -20.26 21.87 8.37
CA THR A 136 -20.46 22.69 7.16
C THR A 136 -20.29 21.89 5.87
N ARG A 137 -20.84 22.42 4.77
CA ARG A 137 -20.61 21.85 3.42
C ARG A 137 -19.12 21.89 3.04
N LYS A 138 -18.42 22.97 3.43
CA LYS A 138 -16.98 23.12 3.16
C LYS A 138 -16.16 22.05 3.89
N GLU A 139 -16.44 21.83 5.18
CA GLU A 139 -15.82 20.76 5.98
C GLU A 139 -16.07 19.38 5.40
N ARG A 140 -17.33 19.09 5.03
CA ARG A 140 -17.68 17.81 4.41
C ARG A 140 -16.87 17.57 3.14
N ASN A 141 -16.70 18.59 2.30
CA ASN A 141 -15.93 18.49 1.08
C ASN A 141 -14.44 18.25 1.37
N THR A 142 -13.85 19.02 2.29
CA THR A 142 -12.44 18.87 2.69
C THR A 142 -12.16 17.50 3.31
N LEU A 143 -13.01 17.04 4.23
CA LEU A 143 -12.89 15.72 4.84
C LEU A 143 -12.99 14.61 3.78
N GLN A 144 -13.93 14.73 2.84
CA GLN A 144 -14.07 13.76 1.75
C GLN A 144 -12.85 13.75 0.83
N GLU A 145 -12.27 14.92 0.52
CA GLU A 145 -11.05 15.04 -0.29
C GLU A 145 -9.83 14.39 0.38
N ILE A 146 -9.69 14.56 1.70
CA ILE A 146 -8.64 13.90 2.49
C ILE A 146 -8.83 12.38 2.48
N ILE A 147 -10.05 11.91 2.76
CA ILE A 147 -10.39 10.48 2.75
C ILE A 147 -10.15 9.87 1.36
N ASP A 148 -10.53 10.58 0.30
CA ASP A 148 -10.29 10.16 -1.07
C ASP A 148 -8.78 10.08 -1.31
N THR A 149 -8.00 11.13 -1.05
CA THR A 149 -6.54 11.15 -1.29
C THR A 149 -5.82 10.04 -0.53
N LEU A 150 -6.18 9.82 0.74
CA LEU A 150 -5.64 8.71 1.54
C LEU A 150 -5.98 7.35 0.94
N SER A 151 -7.20 7.18 0.43
CA SER A 151 -7.61 5.96 -0.24
C SER A 151 -6.80 5.72 -1.53
N TYR A 152 -6.51 6.78 -2.29
CA TYR A 152 -5.66 6.69 -3.50
C TYR A 152 -4.23 6.29 -3.10
N LYS A 153 -3.66 6.94 -2.08
CA LYS A 153 -2.30 6.64 -1.59
C LYS A 153 -2.18 5.18 -1.16
N GLN A 154 -3.11 4.70 -0.33
CA GLN A 154 -3.13 3.31 0.14
C GLN A 154 -3.24 2.31 -1.02
N VAL A 155 -4.11 2.58 -2.00
CA VAL A 155 -4.27 1.71 -3.17
C VAL A 155 -3.00 1.67 -4.01
N GLU A 156 -2.37 2.82 -4.27
CA GLU A 156 -1.09 2.87 -4.98
C GLU A 156 0.00 2.08 -4.23
N SER A 157 0.13 2.25 -2.92
CA SER A 157 1.12 1.53 -2.12
C SER A 157 0.88 0.02 -2.11
N GLU A 158 -0.37 -0.44 -2.06
CA GLU A 158 -0.67 -1.89 -2.14
C GLU A 158 -0.42 -2.47 -3.53
N LEU A 159 -0.77 -1.75 -4.59
CA LEU A 159 -0.50 -2.18 -5.96
C LEU A 159 1.00 -2.13 -6.30
N ALA A 160 1.75 -1.16 -5.77
CA ALA A 160 3.20 -1.06 -5.94
C ALA A 160 3.92 -2.33 -5.49
N LYS A 161 3.45 -2.96 -4.40
CA LYS A 161 4.01 -4.24 -3.90
C LYS A 161 3.84 -5.40 -4.89
N LEU A 162 2.93 -5.28 -5.86
CA LEU A 162 2.68 -6.28 -6.90
C LEU A 162 3.52 -6.05 -8.17
N ILE A 163 4.26 -4.93 -8.24
CA ILE A 163 5.16 -4.62 -9.34
C ILE A 163 6.55 -5.12 -8.98
N SER A 164 7.05 -6.09 -9.73
CA SER A 164 8.45 -6.50 -9.62
C SER A 164 9.37 -5.35 -10.05
N PRO A 165 10.53 -5.15 -9.38
CA PRO A 165 11.57 -4.23 -9.83
C PRO A 165 12.06 -4.49 -11.27
N TYR A 166 11.94 -5.72 -11.76
CA TYR A 166 12.30 -6.12 -13.13
C TYR A 166 11.10 -6.15 -14.08
N GLY A 167 9.94 -5.67 -13.62
CA GLY A 167 8.79 -5.52 -14.48
C GLY A 167 7.91 -6.76 -14.66
N GLY A 168 8.14 -7.83 -13.90
CA GLY A 168 7.15 -8.88 -13.68
C GLY A 168 5.96 -8.39 -12.83
N HIS A 169 4.84 -9.09 -12.94
CA HIS A 169 3.60 -8.82 -12.21
C HIS A 169 2.86 -10.14 -12.09
N SER A 170 2.27 -10.42 -10.94
CA SER A 170 1.62 -11.70 -10.70
C SER A 170 0.13 -11.68 -10.99
N LEU A 171 -0.41 -12.88 -11.18
CA LEU A 171 -1.78 -13.15 -11.59
C LEU A 171 -2.59 -13.85 -10.49
N CYS A 172 -2.03 -14.05 -9.28
CA CYS A 172 -2.69 -14.79 -8.21
C CYS A 172 -3.81 -13.96 -7.55
N TYR A 173 -5.04 -14.49 -7.54
CA TYR A 173 -6.23 -13.89 -6.90
C TYR A 173 -5.95 -13.48 -5.43
N GLU A 174 -5.15 -14.27 -4.73
CA GLU A 174 -4.81 -14.11 -3.32
C GLU A 174 -3.98 -12.86 -3.01
N GLN A 175 -3.26 -12.30 -3.99
CA GLN A 175 -2.39 -11.15 -3.77
C GLN A 175 -3.17 -9.84 -3.63
N TYR A 176 -4.38 -9.77 -4.18
CA TYR A 176 -5.26 -8.61 -4.06
C TYR A 176 -6.02 -8.60 -2.72
N LYS A 177 -5.82 -9.60 -1.85
CA LYS A 177 -6.49 -9.68 -0.54
C LYS A 177 -6.40 -8.40 0.29
N PRO A 178 -5.26 -7.69 0.39
CA PRO A 178 -5.21 -6.42 1.11
C PRO A 178 -6.18 -5.38 0.52
N ILE A 179 -6.18 -5.23 -0.80
CA ILE A 179 -7.08 -4.31 -1.53
C ILE A 179 -8.55 -4.72 -1.37
N VAL A 180 -8.84 -6.02 -1.47
CA VAL A 180 -10.18 -6.57 -1.28
C VAL A 180 -10.70 -6.31 0.13
N LYS A 181 -9.86 -6.48 1.16
CA LYS A 181 -10.21 -6.18 2.56
C LYS A 181 -10.52 -4.70 2.81
N MET A 182 -10.05 -3.79 1.95
CA MET A 182 -10.37 -2.37 2.04
C MET A 182 -11.82 -2.07 1.58
N GLY A 183 -12.49 -3.01 0.90
CA GLY A 183 -13.91 -2.91 0.53
C GLY A 183 -14.21 -1.85 -0.53
N GLY A 184 -15.47 -1.46 -0.68
CA GLY A 184 -15.93 -0.64 -1.81
C GLY A 184 -15.29 0.76 -1.96
N ARG A 185 -14.52 1.25 -0.97
CA ARG A 185 -13.86 2.56 -1.04
C ARG A 185 -12.75 2.63 -2.09
N VAL A 186 -12.10 1.50 -2.38
CA VAL A 186 -10.98 1.47 -3.34
C VAL A 186 -11.45 1.46 -4.80
N ILE A 187 -12.75 1.27 -5.05
CA ILE A 187 -13.28 1.17 -6.42
C ILE A 187 -13.07 2.46 -7.21
N LYS A 188 -13.31 3.63 -6.60
CA LYS A 188 -13.11 4.93 -7.25
C LYS A 188 -11.61 5.16 -7.58
N PRO A 189 -10.66 5.02 -6.63
CA PRO A 189 -9.23 5.08 -6.93
C PRO A 189 -8.80 4.13 -8.05
N LEU A 190 -9.16 2.84 -7.95
CA LEU A 190 -8.79 1.83 -8.94
C LEU A 190 -9.34 2.17 -10.34
N LEU A 191 -10.57 2.67 -10.41
CA LEU A 191 -11.18 3.08 -11.67
C LEU A 191 -10.49 4.32 -12.27
N ALA A 192 -10.16 5.31 -11.45
CA ALA A 192 -9.43 6.50 -11.88
C ALA A 192 -8.04 6.12 -12.42
N MET A 193 -7.25 5.39 -11.63
CA MET A 193 -5.92 4.89 -12.03
C MET A 193 -5.96 4.14 -13.37
N TYR A 194 -6.94 3.26 -13.54
CA TYR A 194 -7.03 2.44 -14.75
C TYR A 194 -7.50 3.23 -15.97
N THR A 195 -8.45 4.17 -15.82
CA THR A 195 -9.19 4.72 -16.96
C THR A 195 -8.89 6.18 -17.29
N GLU A 196 -8.04 6.85 -16.51
CA GLU A 196 -7.64 8.23 -16.77
C GLU A 196 -6.25 8.26 -17.40
N ASP A 197 -6.16 8.83 -18.61
CA ASP A 197 -4.91 8.91 -19.36
C ASP A 197 -3.87 9.74 -18.60
N ASN A 198 -4.32 10.88 -18.05
CA ASN A 198 -3.51 11.84 -17.30
C ASN A 198 -3.56 11.63 -15.78
N TYR A 199 -3.87 10.42 -15.31
CA TYR A 199 -3.81 10.11 -13.88
C TYR A 199 -2.41 10.44 -13.33
N ARG A 200 -2.36 11.30 -12.31
CA ARG A 200 -1.12 11.66 -11.60
C ARG A 200 -1.00 10.77 -10.37
N PHE A 201 0.05 9.96 -10.33
CA PHE A 201 0.32 9.12 -9.17
C PHE A 201 0.74 9.98 -7.98
N ILE A 202 0.29 9.58 -6.79
CA ILE A 202 0.75 10.20 -5.54
C ILE A 202 2.23 9.89 -5.34
N HIS A 203 2.66 8.66 -5.68
CA HIS A 203 4.07 8.31 -5.74
C HIS A 203 4.66 8.71 -7.10
N LEU A 204 5.47 9.78 -7.11
CA LEU A 204 6.04 10.38 -8.33
C LEU A 204 6.83 9.40 -9.19
N GLU A 205 7.43 8.36 -8.60
CA GLU A 205 8.18 7.34 -9.35
C GLU A 205 7.36 6.67 -10.47
N PHE A 206 6.04 6.56 -10.32
CA PHE A 206 5.16 5.95 -11.31
C PHE A 206 4.76 6.94 -12.41
N THR A 207 4.82 8.24 -12.12
CA THR A 207 4.63 9.30 -13.12
C THR A 207 5.88 9.47 -13.98
N GLU A 208 7.06 9.37 -13.36
CA GLU A 208 8.35 9.55 -14.03
C GLU A 208 8.78 8.29 -14.82
N ASN A 209 8.45 7.09 -14.33
CA ASN A 209 8.77 5.84 -14.99
C ASN A 209 7.56 5.29 -15.77
N TYR A 210 7.47 5.66 -17.06
CA TYR A 210 6.34 5.29 -17.93
C TYR A 210 6.03 3.78 -17.94
N PRO A 211 7.00 2.85 -18.07
CA PRO A 211 6.73 1.42 -17.97
C PRO A 211 6.12 1.00 -16.62
N LYS A 212 6.64 1.48 -15.48
CA LYS A 212 6.06 1.16 -14.16
C LYS A 212 4.64 1.74 -14.02
N GLY A 213 4.42 2.97 -14.47
CA GLY A 213 3.11 3.62 -14.47
C GLY A 213 2.07 2.82 -15.25
N GLN A 214 2.40 2.34 -16.45
CA GLN A 214 1.51 1.49 -17.25
C GLN A 214 1.16 0.17 -16.55
N LYS A 215 2.12 -0.45 -15.85
CA LYS A 215 1.88 -1.65 -15.05
C LYS A 215 0.94 -1.39 -13.89
N MET A 216 1.13 -0.25 -13.21
CA MET A 216 0.25 0.18 -12.13
C MET A 216 -1.19 0.36 -12.61
N LYS A 217 -1.39 0.97 -13.79
CA LYS A 217 -2.72 1.06 -14.42
C LYS A 217 -3.30 -0.33 -14.65
N LEU A 218 -2.56 -1.22 -15.30
CA LEU A 218 -3.03 -2.58 -15.59
C LEU A 218 -3.41 -3.36 -14.32
N LEU A 219 -2.60 -3.30 -13.28
CA LEU A 219 -2.88 -3.92 -11.98
C LEU A 219 -4.13 -3.34 -11.32
N ALA A 220 -4.36 -2.03 -11.43
CA ALA A 220 -5.60 -1.41 -10.95
C ALA A 220 -6.84 -1.97 -11.69
N GLY A 221 -6.71 -2.18 -13.00
CA GLY A 221 -7.72 -2.83 -13.82
C GLY A 221 -8.04 -4.26 -13.38
N TYR A 222 -7.02 -5.06 -13.06
CA TYR A 222 -7.22 -6.42 -12.52
C TYR A 222 -7.81 -6.38 -11.11
N ALA A 223 -7.35 -5.47 -10.23
CA ALA A 223 -7.93 -5.33 -8.91
C ALA A 223 -9.44 -5.02 -8.96
N LEU A 224 -9.91 -4.20 -9.92
CA LEU A 224 -11.34 -3.95 -10.11
C LEU A 224 -12.15 -5.24 -10.34
N THR A 225 -11.58 -6.25 -11.02
CA THR A 225 -12.30 -7.51 -11.25
C THR A 225 -12.46 -8.32 -9.96
N GLN A 226 -11.50 -8.20 -9.04
CA GLN A 226 -11.54 -8.83 -7.71
C GLN A 226 -12.54 -8.15 -6.77
N MET A 227 -12.84 -6.86 -7.00
CA MET A 227 -13.73 -6.07 -6.15
C MET A 227 -15.22 -6.31 -6.44
N GLN A 228 -15.58 -7.13 -7.43
CA GLN A 228 -16.96 -7.28 -7.92
C GLN A 228 -17.98 -7.60 -6.81
N GLU A 229 -17.64 -8.50 -5.89
CA GLU A 229 -18.50 -8.93 -4.79
C GLU A 229 -18.77 -7.82 -3.77
N PHE A 230 -17.87 -6.84 -3.67
CA PHE A 230 -17.96 -5.70 -2.74
C PHE A 230 -18.57 -4.45 -3.38
N MET A 231 -18.87 -4.49 -4.68
CA MET A 231 -19.48 -3.36 -5.38
C MET A 231 -20.99 -3.36 -5.20
N GLY A 232 -21.54 -2.23 -4.73
CA GLY A 232 -22.98 -1.98 -4.81
C GLY A 232 -23.46 -1.82 -6.26
N LYS A 233 -24.79 -1.90 -6.50
CA LYS A 233 -25.40 -1.78 -7.84
C LYS A 233 -24.92 -0.53 -8.60
N ARG A 234 -24.89 0.63 -7.91
CA ARG A 234 -24.41 1.90 -8.49
C ARG A 234 -22.94 1.85 -8.93
N GLN A 235 -22.07 1.28 -8.09
CA GLN A 235 -20.65 1.14 -8.39
C GLN A 235 -20.41 0.21 -9.58
N ARG A 236 -21.12 -0.93 -9.65
CA ARG A 236 -21.03 -1.85 -10.80
C ARG A 236 -21.43 -1.17 -12.11
N VAL A 237 -22.54 -0.42 -12.11
CA VAL A 237 -23.00 0.32 -13.29
C VAL A 237 -21.97 1.37 -13.72
N MET A 238 -21.44 2.15 -12.78
CA MET A 238 -20.41 3.15 -13.02
C MET A 238 -19.14 2.54 -13.63
N VAL A 239 -18.61 1.47 -13.02
CA VAL A 239 -17.39 0.78 -13.51
C VAL A 239 -17.63 0.22 -14.92
N LEU A 240 -18.73 -0.49 -15.14
CA LEU A 240 -19.06 -1.04 -16.46
C LEU A 240 -19.25 0.04 -17.52
N ALA A 241 -19.88 1.17 -17.19
CA ALA A 241 -20.06 2.28 -18.11
C ALA A 241 -18.71 2.88 -18.52
N ARG A 242 -17.82 3.15 -17.56
CA ARG A 242 -16.48 3.70 -17.81
C ARG A 242 -15.64 2.74 -18.65
N LEU A 243 -15.59 1.46 -18.27
CA LEU A 243 -14.86 0.43 -19.01
C LEU A 243 -15.38 0.25 -20.44
N ARG A 244 -16.71 0.30 -20.67
CA ARG A 244 -17.29 0.21 -22.03
C ARG A 244 -16.80 1.35 -22.94
N LYS A 245 -16.67 2.58 -22.41
CA LYS A 245 -16.11 3.71 -23.17
C LYS A 245 -14.66 3.45 -23.58
N MET A 246 -13.88 2.82 -22.70
CA MET A 246 -12.47 2.50 -22.94
C MET A 246 -12.25 1.41 -24.02
N ARG A 247 -13.30 0.76 -24.55
CA ARG A 247 -13.17 -0.19 -25.67
C ARG A 247 -12.61 0.43 -26.95
N TYR A 248 -12.82 1.74 -27.11
CA TYR A 248 -12.37 2.51 -28.26
C TYR A 248 -11.12 3.34 -27.94
N HIS A 249 -10.40 2.98 -26.88
CA HIS A 249 -9.16 3.67 -26.50
C HIS A 249 -8.11 3.61 -27.62
N LYS A 250 -7.33 4.69 -27.80
CA LYS A 250 -6.37 4.80 -28.91
C LYS A 250 -5.27 3.73 -28.84
N ASP A 251 -4.75 3.46 -27.63
CA ASP A 251 -3.77 2.39 -27.39
C ASP A 251 -4.39 0.98 -27.60
N PRO A 252 -3.88 0.17 -28.55
CA PRO A 252 -4.29 -1.22 -28.75
C PRO A 252 -4.09 -2.11 -27.51
N GLY A 253 -3.03 -1.88 -26.73
CA GLY A 253 -2.76 -2.63 -25.49
C GLY A 253 -3.88 -2.42 -24.47
N MET A 254 -4.23 -1.15 -24.23
CA MET A 254 -5.37 -0.78 -23.39
C MET A 254 -6.70 -1.33 -23.90
N ARG A 255 -6.93 -1.38 -25.23
CA ARG A 255 -8.15 -2.01 -25.78
C ARG A 255 -8.23 -3.50 -25.43
N ARG A 256 -7.11 -4.23 -25.55
CA ARG A 256 -7.03 -5.65 -25.18
C ARG A 256 -7.26 -5.83 -23.67
N SER A 257 -6.62 -5.04 -22.82
CA SER A 257 -6.81 -5.15 -21.36
C SER A 257 -8.24 -4.81 -20.93
N VAL A 258 -8.85 -3.76 -21.50
CA VAL A 258 -10.27 -3.42 -21.25
C VAL A 258 -11.20 -4.53 -21.72
N ALA A 259 -10.94 -5.15 -22.86
CA ALA A 259 -11.71 -6.29 -23.34
C ALA A 259 -11.60 -7.49 -22.38
N CYS A 260 -10.42 -7.75 -21.81
CA CYS A 260 -10.21 -8.76 -20.77
C CYS A 260 -10.97 -8.43 -19.47
N ILE A 261 -10.85 -7.19 -18.97
CA ILE A 261 -11.47 -6.77 -17.70
C ILE A 261 -13.00 -6.72 -17.80
N LEU A 262 -13.57 -6.16 -18.87
CA LEU A 262 -15.02 -6.14 -19.11
C LEU A 262 -15.62 -7.54 -19.20
N LYS A 263 -14.80 -8.48 -19.66
CA LYS A 263 -15.17 -9.87 -19.85
C LYS A 263 -15.09 -10.65 -18.54
N GLU A 264 -14.03 -10.46 -17.76
CA GLU A 264 -13.96 -10.94 -16.36
C GLU A 264 -15.13 -10.41 -15.52
N PHE A 265 -15.49 -9.13 -15.70
CA PHE A 265 -16.65 -8.51 -15.05
C PHE A 265 -18.00 -9.15 -15.39
N LYS A 266 -18.11 -9.71 -16.60
CA LYS A 266 -19.36 -10.25 -17.12
C LYS A 266 -19.48 -11.76 -16.95
N PHE A 267 -18.38 -12.52 -17.00
CA PHE A 267 -18.41 -13.98 -16.96
C PHE A 267 -17.09 -14.58 -16.44
N ARG A 268 -17.16 -15.40 -15.38
CA ARG A 268 -16.08 -16.35 -15.00
C ARG A 268 -15.80 -17.41 -16.10
N SER A 269 -16.68 -17.56 -17.10
CA SER A 269 -16.63 -18.62 -18.13
C SER A 269 -15.79 -18.30 -19.39
N TRP A 270 -15.23 -17.10 -19.54
CA TRP A 270 -14.51 -16.73 -20.78
C TRP A 270 -13.03 -17.12 -20.78
N TRP A 271 -12.42 -17.39 -19.63
CA TRP A 271 -11.10 -18.03 -19.61
C TRP A 271 -11.10 -19.33 -20.42
N ASN A 272 -12.22 -20.05 -20.41
CA ASN A 272 -12.40 -21.24 -21.23
C ASN A 272 -12.34 -20.92 -22.73
N GLN A 273 -12.74 -19.73 -23.19
CA GLN A 273 -12.65 -19.34 -24.59
C GLN A 273 -11.25 -18.89 -25.00
N ILE A 274 -10.48 -18.22 -24.11
CA ILE A 274 -9.05 -17.95 -24.36
C ILE A 274 -8.29 -19.28 -24.40
N ILE A 275 -8.53 -20.15 -23.42
CA ILE A 275 -7.97 -21.50 -23.40
C ILE A 275 -8.33 -22.24 -24.69
N GLU A 276 -9.57 -22.14 -25.17
CA GLU A 276 -10.00 -22.81 -26.40
C GLU A 276 -9.38 -22.20 -27.66
N HIS A 277 -9.24 -20.87 -27.71
CA HIS A 277 -8.51 -20.19 -28.79
C HIS A 277 -7.03 -20.58 -28.82
N ASP A 278 -6.37 -20.53 -27.67
CA ASP A 278 -4.94 -20.83 -27.55
C ASP A 278 -4.68 -22.32 -27.80
N LYS A 279 -5.58 -23.22 -27.38
CA LYS A 279 -5.51 -24.63 -27.79
C LYS A 279 -5.52 -24.78 -29.32
N LYS A 280 -6.41 -24.09 -30.02
CA LYS A 280 -6.45 -24.13 -31.50
C LYS A 280 -5.17 -23.56 -32.11
N LEU A 281 -4.51 -22.62 -31.45
CA LEU A 281 -3.21 -22.11 -31.89
C LEU A 281 -2.09 -23.13 -31.65
N VAL A 282 -2.05 -23.77 -30.48
CA VAL A 282 -1.08 -24.85 -30.19
C VAL A 282 -1.30 -26.06 -31.11
N GLU A 283 -2.54 -26.35 -31.51
CA GLU A 283 -2.85 -27.39 -32.50
C GLU A 283 -2.30 -27.05 -33.89
N LYS A 284 -2.25 -25.76 -34.24
CA LYS A 284 -1.69 -25.28 -35.52
C LYS A 284 -0.16 -25.23 -35.50
N ASP A 285 0.41 -24.80 -34.38
CA ASP A 285 1.85 -24.76 -34.16
C ASP A 285 2.19 -25.20 -32.73
N PRO A 286 2.48 -26.51 -32.53
CA PRO A 286 2.84 -27.03 -31.21
C PRO A 286 4.28 -26.69 -30.81
N THR A 287 5.05 -26.07 -31.71
CA THR A 287 6.45 -25.67 -31.48
C THR A 287 6.60 -24.19 -31.18
N ASP A 288 5.51 -23.43 -31.09
CA ASP A 288 5.55 -22.07 -30.57
C ASP A 288 5.56 -22.10 -29.03
N ASP A 289 6.72 -21.83 -28.43
CA ASP A 289 6.91 -21.81 -26.99
C ASP A 289 6.07 -20.72 -26.31
N ASN A 290 5.91 -19.56 -26.96
CA ASN A 290 5.15 -18.43 -26.43
C ASN A 290 3.67 -18.77 -26.30
N ILE A 291 3.09 -19.45 -27.30
CA ILE A 291 1.69 -19.87 -27.27
C ILE A 291 1.50 -20.99 -26.23
N CYS A 292 2.42 -21.96 -26.17
CA CYS A 292 2.41 -23.02 -25.15
C CYS A 292 2.50 -22.44 -23.73
N TYR A 293 3.41 -21.49 -23.52
CA TYR A 293 3.58 -20.77 -22.26
C TYR A 293 2.32 -19.99 -21.89
N HIS A 294 1.76 -19.22 -22.83
CA HIS A 294 0.56 -18.42 -22.61
C HIS A 294 -0.64 -19.31 -22.24
N LEU A 295 -0.87 -20.40 -22.96
CA LEU A 295 -1.92 -21.38 -22.65
C LEU A 295 -1.71 -21.99 -21.25
N GLY A 296 -0.47 -22.39 -20.94
CA GLY A 296 -0.09 -22.89 -19.62
C GLY A 296 -0.40 -21.91 -18.49
N LEU A 297 -0.10 -20.63 -18.70
CA LEU A 297 -0.37 -19.54 -17.78
C LEU A 297 -1.88 -19.31 -17.60
N MET A 298 -2.66 -19.31 -18.68
CA MET A 298 -4.12 -19.15 -18.61
C MET A 298 -4.78 -20.29 -17.84
N LEU A 299 -4.32 -21.52 -18.08
CA LEU A 299 -4.77 -22.72 -17.37
C LEU A 299 -4.41 -22.67 -15.89
N LEU A 300 -3.22 -22.16 -15.54
CA LEU A 300 -2.84 -21.95 -14.15
C LEU A 300 -3.78 -20.93 -13.49
N ARG A 301 -4.10 -19.85 -14.19
CA ARG A 301 -4.97 -18.78 -13.69
C ARG A 301 -6.38 -19.25 -13.33
N VAL A 302 -6.95 -20.16 -14.12
CA VAL A 302 -8.26 -20.79 -13.83
C VAL A 302 -8.18 -21.98 -12.86
N GLY A 303 -6.99 -22.31 -12.36
CA GLY A 303 -6.78 -23.43 -11.44
C GLY A 303 -6.76 -24.81 -12.09
N ARG A 304 -6.72 -24.88 -13.43
CA ARG A 304 -6.53 -26.13 -14.20
C ARG A 304 -5.06 -26.55 -14.19
N ASN A 305 -4.50 -26.74 -13.00
CA ASN A 305 -3.06 -26.87 -12.76
C ASN A 305 -2.42 -28.06 -13.50
N TYR A 306 -3.14 -29.17 -13.70
CA TYR A 306 -2.62 -30.31 -14.46
C TYR A 306 -2.38 -29.98 -15.93
N GLN A 307 -3.33 -29.29 -16.56
CA GLN A 307 -3.20 -28.85 -17.95
C GLN A 307 -2.13 -27.76 -18.05
N ALA A 308 -2.07 -26.85 -17.07
CA ALA A 308 -1.00 -25.86 -16.98
C ALA A 308 0.39 -26.49 -16.99
N ILE A 309 0.63 -27.51 -16.15
CA ILE A 309 1.90 -28.24 -16.11
C ILE A 309 2.24 -28.86 -17.47
N ARG A 310 1.25 -29.42 -18.18
CA ARG A 310 1.47 -30.03 -19.51
C ARG A 310 2.00 -29.00 -20.50
N TYR A 311 1.32 -27.87 -20.66
CA TYR A 311 1.70 -26.86 -21.66
C TYR A 311 2.92 -26.04 -21.24
N LEU A 312 3.14 -25.81 -19.93
CA LEU A 312 4.39 -25.21 -19.43
C LEU A 312 5.58 -26.14 -19.65
N LYS A 313 5.42 -27.46 -19.50
CA LYS A 313 6.46 -28.44 -19.86
C LYS A 313 6.77 -28.43 -21.35
N GLN A 314 5.75 -28.26 -22.19
CA GLN A 314 5.93 -28.12 -23.64
C GLN A 314 6.71 -26.84 -23.97
N ALA A 315 6.33 -25.71 -23.36
CA ALA A 315 7.04 -24.44 -23.54
C ALA A 315 8.53 -24.57 -23.20
N VAL A 316 8.88 -25.11 -22.03
CA VAL A 316 10.30 -25.28 -21.64
C VAL A 316 11.02 -26.36 -22.45
N SER A 317 10.31 -27.26 -23.13
CA SER A 317 10.95 -28.23 -24.04
C SER A 317 11.32 -27.61 -25.39
N VAL A 318 10.56 -26.61 -25.83
CA VAL A 318 10.82 -25.85 -27.06
C VAL A 318 11.84 -24.75 -26.79
N ASN A 319 11.68 -24.00 -25.71
CA ASN A 319 12.59 -22.95 -25.27
C ASN A 319 13.15 -23.28 -23.88
N PRO A 320 14.27 -24.00 -23.80
CA PRO A 320 14.87 -24.41 -22.53
C PRO A 320 15.43 -23.26 -21.71
N ASP A 321 15.57 -22.05 -22.25
CA ASP A 321 16.17 -20.91 -21.54
C ASP A 321 15.13 -19.98 -20.91
N ASP A 322 13.84 -20.21 -21.12
CA ASP A 322 12.78 -19.39 -20.53
C ASP A 322 12.63 -19.62 -19.02
N SER A 323 13.35 -18.82 -18.24
CA SER A 323 13.28 -18.83 -16.78
C SER A 323 11.87 -18.59 -16.22
N LEU A 324 11.00 -17.84 -16.91
CA LEU A 324 9.63 -17.56 -16.45
C LEU A 324 8.71 -18.77 -16.67
N ALA A 325 8.89 -19.53 -17.75
CA ALA A 325 8.17 -20.78 -17.96
C ALA A 325 8.49 -21.80 -16.85
N TYR A 326 9.77 -21.92 -16.44
CA TYR A 326 10.15 -22.74 -15.29
C TYR A 326 9.59 -22.20 -13.96
N TYR A 327 9.55 -20.89 -13.78
CA TYR A 327 8.96 -20.28 -12.59
C TYR A 327 7.46 -20.60 -12.49
N HIS A 328 6.70 -20.42 -13.57
CA HIS A 328 5.28 -20.76 -13.58
C HIS A 328 5.04 -22.27 -13.46
N LEU A 329 5.96 -23.11 -13.95
CA LEU A 329 5.94 -24.56 -13.72
C LEU A 329 6.10 -24.87 -12.22
N ALA A 330 6.96 -24.12 -11.51
CA ALA A 330 7.10 -24.23 -10.06
C ALA A 330 5.79 -23.86 -9.34
N CYS A 331 5.15 -22.75 -9.71
CA CYS A 331 3.84 -22.35 -9.17
C CYS A 331 2.77 -23.42 -9.42
N ALA A 332 2.70 -23.97 -10.64
CA ALA A 332 1.74 -25.02 -10.97
C ALA A 332 1.95 -26.31 -10.15
N HIS A 333 3.20 -26.72 -9.96
CA HIS A 333 3.53 -27.85 -9.08
C HIS A 333 3.25 -27.56 -7.60
N ALA A 334 3.51 -26.34 -7.13
CA ALA A 334 3.26 -25.92 -5.76
C ALA A 334 1.75 -25.95 -5.45
N ARG A 335 0.91 -25.42 -6.34
CA ARG A 335 -0.56 -25.50 -6.21
C ARG A 335 -1.11 -26.92 -6.25
N ARG A 336 -0.38 -27.85 -6.88
CA ARG A 336 -0.65 -29.31 -6.83
C ARG A 336 -0.08 -30.00 -5.58
N ARG A 337 0.47 -29.24 -4.62
CA ARG A 337 1.15 -29.74 -3.41
C ARG A 337 2.33 -30.67 -3.69
N SER A 338 2.86 -30.67 -4.92
CA SER A 338 4.03 -31.44 -5.32
C SER A 338 5.31 -30.67 -4.97
N LYS A 339 5.62 -30.56 -3.67
CA LYS A 339 6.67 -29.66 -3.16
C LYS A 339 8.04 -29.90 -3.80
N GLN A 340 8.46 -31.15 -3.95
CA GLN A 340 9.75 -31.51 -4.54
C GLN A 340 9.86 -31.05 -6.00
N LYS A 341 8.80 -31.27 -6.80
CA LYS A 341 8.76 -30.83 -8.21
C LYS A 341 8.74 -29.31 -8.33
N ALA A 342 8.02 -28.64 -7.43
CA ALA A 342 7.99 -27.18 -7.40
C ALA A 342 9.36 -26.57 -7.09
N ILE A 343 10.04 -27.09 -6.07
CA ILE A 343 11.40 -26.65 -5.71
C ILE A 343 12.37 -26.94 -6.84
N LYS A 344 12.28 -28.12 -7.49
CA LYS A 344 13.12 -28.43 -8.66
C LYS A 344 12.90 -27.42 -9.79
N ALA A 345 11.65 -27.17 -10.18
CA ALA A 345 11.34 -26.20 -11.24
C ALA A 345 11.79 -24.78 -10.88
N LEU A 346 11.72 -24.38 -9.61
CA LEU A 346 12.22 -23.08 -9.17
C LEU A 346 13.76 -23.01 -9.20
N LYS A 347 14.46 -24.11 -8.90
CA LYS A 347 15.92 -24.21 -9.12
C LYS A 347 16.26 -24.09 -10.60
N ASP A 348 15.48 -24.74 -11.47
CA ASP A 348 15.66 -24.68 -12.91
C ASP A 348 15.44 -23.24 -13.43
N ALA A 349 14.42 -22.54 -12.93
CA ALA A 349 14.18 -21.12 -13.21
C ALA A 349 15.38 -20.26 -12.78
N PHE A 350 15.88 -20.48 -11.56
CA PHE A 350 17.04 -19.76 -11.04
C PHE A 350 18.30 -19.98 -11.89
N ALA A 351 18.57 -21.22 -12.29
CA ALA A 351 19.69 -21.57 -13.15
C ALA A 351 19.64 -20.85 -14.51
N ARG A 352 18.45 -20.52 -14.99
CA ARG A 352 18.19 -19.85 -16.28
C ARG A 352 18.05 -18.33 -16.19
N GLY A 353 18.40 -17.75 -15.04
CA GLY A 353 18.41 -16.29 -14.89
C GLY A 353 17.22 -15.71 -14.14
N PHE A 354 16.33 -16.52 -13.56
CA PHE A 354 15.34 -15.97 -12.62
C PHE A 354 16.06 -15.38 -11.40
N ARG A 355 15.83 -14.10 -11.09
CA ARG A 355 16.48 -13.39 -9.97
C ARG A 355 15.50 -12.78 -8.98
N ASP A 356 14.20 -12.92 -9.19
CA ASP A 356 13.20 -12.21 -8.39
C ASP A 356 12.89 -12.91 -7.06
N TYR A 357 13.87 -12.86 -6.14
CA TYR A 357 13.75 -13.47 -4.83
C TYR A 357 12.65 -12.81 -3.98
N LYS A 358 12.44 -11.48 -4.14
CA LYS A 358 11.41 -10.74 -3.40
C LYS A 358 10.03 -11.25 -3.80
N TRP A 359 9.80 -11.35 -5.11
CA TRP A 359 8.56 -11.89 -5.66
C TRP A 359 8.33 -13.32 -5.16
N ALA A 360 9.29 -14.22 -5.41
CA ALA A 360 9.17 -15.62 -5.01
C ALA A 360 8.91 -15.76 -3.50
N SER A 361 9.55 -14.96 -2.63
CA SER A 361 9.31 -14.98 -1.18
C SER A 361 7.88 -14.61 -0.76
N SER A 362 7.15 -13.88 -1.59
CA SER A 362 5.81 -13.37 -1.32
C SER A 362 4.70 -14.05 -2.12
N ASP A 363 5.05 -14.82 -3.15
CA ASP A 363 4.09 -15.43 -4.06
C ASP A 363 3.18 -16.43 -3.31
N GLY A 364 1.86 -16.19 -3.40
CA GLY A 364 0.85 -17.05 -2.80
C GLY A 364 0.84 -18.46 -3.36
N ASP A 365 1.22 -18.66 -4.63
CA ASP A 365 1.27 -19.97 -5.26
C ASP A 365 2.37 -20.86 -4.64
N LEU A 366 3.44 -20.25 -4.13
CA LEU A 366 4.58 -20.91 -3.49
C LEU A 366 4.45 -20.99 -1.96
N ARG A 367 3.34 -20.52 -1.37
CA ARG A 367 3.13 -20.42 0.09
C ARG A 367 3.39 -21.75 0.83
N ASN A 368 3.03 -22.88 0.22
CA ASN A 368 3.24 -24.20 0.82
C ASN A 368 4.71 -24.68 0.83
N LEU A 369 5.60 -23.94 0.18
CA LEU A 369 7.05 -24.14 0.18
C LEU A 369 7.76 -23.25 1.19
N HIS A 370 7.16 -22.14 1.64
CA HIS A 370 7.82 -21.11 2.47
C HIS A 370 8.43 -21.67 3.78
N SER A 371 7.82 -22.70 4.36
CA SER A 371 8.32 -23.33 5.59
C SER A 371 9.45 -24.33 5.34
N THR A 372 9.66 -24.78 4.10
CA THR A 372 10.65 -25.82 3.78
C THR A 372 12.08 -25.25 3.78
N THR A 373 13.01 -26.00 4.34
CA THR A 373 14.42 -25.60 4.45
C THR A 373 15.05 -25.39 3.08
N GLU A 374 14.75 -26.26 2.12
CA GLU A 374 15.26 -26.17 0.75
C GLU A 374 14.81 -24.90 0.04
N TYR A 375 13.54 -24.51 0.19
CA TYR A 375 13.01 -23.28 -0.40
C TYR A 375 13.69 -22.05 0.19
N LYS A 376 13.83 -21.98 1.52
CA LYS A 376 14.52 -20.86 2.18
C LYS A 376 15.96 -20.71 1.69
N LYS A 377 16.69 -21.83 1.57
CA LYS A 377 18.05 -21.85 1.00
C LYS A 377 18.06 -21.34 -0.44
N LEU A 378 17.14 -21.81 -1.28
CA LEU A 378 17.05 -21.37 -2.68
C LEU A 378 16.73 -19.88 -2.80
N ILE A 379 15.79 -19.36 -2.01
CA ILE A 379 15.47 -17.92 -1.99
C ILE A 379 16.69 -17.09 -1.56
N ALA A 380 17.47 -17.55 -0.58
CA ALA A 380 18.73 -16.89 -0.20
C ALA A 380 19.73 -16.86 -1.37
N GLN A 381 19.88 -17.97 -2.10
CA GLN A 381 20.74 -18.03 -3.30
C GLN A 381 20.27 -17.09 -4.41
N ILE A 382 18.96 -17.03 -4.69
CA ILE A 382 18.39 -16.11 -5.66
C ILE A 382 18.66 -14.66 -5.23
N LYS A 383 18.52 -14.34 -3.93
CA LYS A 383 18.83 -13.02 -3.37
C LYS A 383 20.30 -12.65 -3.55
N GLU A 384 21.22 -13.55 -3.24
CA GLU A 384 22.66 -13.30 -3.43
C GLU A 384 23.00 -13.07 -4.90
N ALA A 385 22.44 -13.85 -5.81
CA ALA A 385 22.62 -13.65 -7.25
C ALA A 385 22.05 -12.29 -7.71
N TYR A 386 20.85 -11.93 -7.26
CA TYR A 386 20.23 -10.62 -7.51
C TYR A 386 21.16 -9.48 -7.09
N LEU A 387 21.70 -9.53 -5.87
CA LEU A 387 22.55 -8.46 -5.33
C LEU A 387 23.87 -8.36 -6.10
N ARG A 388 24.44 -9.50 -6.51
CA ARG A 388 25.65 -9.51 -7.35
C ARG A 388 25.39 -8.90 -8.73
N ASP A 389 24.26 -9.21 -9.35
CA ASP A 389 23.89 -8.67 -10.67
C ASP A 389 23.65 -7.15 -10.59
N LEU A 390 23.07 -6.67 -9.48
CA LEU A 390 22.87 -5.23 -9.22
C LEU A 390 24.21 -4.48 -9.07
N LEU A 391 25.14 -4.99 -8.27
CA LEU A 391 26.47 -4.38 -8.08
C LEU A 391 27.29 -4.33 -9.38
N LYS A 392 27.17 -5.35 -10.24
CA LYS A 392 27.80 -5.36 -11.57
C LYS A 392 27.22 -4.31 -12.51
N TYR A 393 25.94 -4.00 -12.37
CA TYR A 393 25.30 -2.96 -13.16
C TYR A 393 25.73 -1.56 -12.70
N GLU A 394 25.82 -1.34 -11.39
CA GLU A 394 26.27 -0.08 -10.77
C GLU A 394 27.76 0.21 -10.99
N SER A 395 28.59 -0.80 -11.28
CA SER A 395 30.02 -0.61 -11.58
C SER A 395 30.32 -0.40 -13.07
N ARG A 396 29.31 -0.55 -13.94
CA ARG A 396 29.40 -0.36 -15.40
C ARG A 396 28.78 0.95 -15.88
N ASN A 397 28.02 1.61 -15.03
CA ASN A 397 27.48 2.97 -15.21
C ASN A 397 28.21 3.91 -14.25
#